data_AF-A0A962YX68-F1
#
_entry.id   AF-A0A962YX68-F1
#
_cell.length_a   1.000
_cell.length_b   1.000
_cell.length_c   1.000
_cell.angle_alpha   90.00
_cell.angle_beta   90.00
_cell.angle_gamma   90.00
#
_symmetry.space_group_name_H-M   'P 1'
#
loop_
_entity.id
_entity.type
_entity.pdbx_description
1 polymer ?
#
loop_
_entity_poly.entity_id
_entity_poly.type
_entity_poly.pdbx_seq_one_letter_code
_entity_poly.pdbx_strand_id
1 'polypeptide(L)'
;IFRENSEDIYAGIEWEAFGDDVKKIIRFLENDMKVTKIRFPESSGIGIKPISKEGTVRLVKRAIQYAIDNDRDSVTLVHKGNIMKFTEGAFKDWGYEVARENFGAQLLDGGPWHSFKNPNTGKEIVIKDVIADAFLQQILLRPSEYSVIATMNLNGDYISDALAAQVGGIGIAPGANLSDSVALFEATHGTAPKYAGQDKVNPGSLILSAEMMLRHMGWVEAADLVIKAMSGAIESKTVTYDLERLMDGAKKVSCSGFGDALISHM
;
A
#
# COMPACT_ATOMS: atom_id res chain seq x y z
N ILE A 1 -2.70 -0.42 -3.70
CA ILE A 1 -1.29 -0.69 -3.31
C ILE A 1 -1.25 -2.04 -2.64
N PHE A 2 -0.35 -2.95 -3.06
CA PHE A 2 -0.08 -4.21 -2.38
C PHE A 2 1.16 -4.03 -1.50
N ARG A 3 0.92 -3.88 -0.21
CA ARG A 3 1.94 -3.72 0.83
C ARG A 3 2.16 -5.07 1.51
N GLU A 4 3.42 -5.50 1.58
CA GLU A 4 3.80 -6.63 2.44
C GLU A 4 3.47 -6.28 3.91
N ASN A 5 2.83 -7.20 4.65
CA ASN A 5 2.33 -6.89 5.99
C ASN A 5 2.73 -7.91 7.08
N SER A 6 3.83 -8.65 6.92
CA SER A 6 4.33 -9.58 7.96
C SER A 6 5.83 -9.60 8.19
N GLU A 7 6.63 -8.92 7.37
CA GLU A 7 8.09 -8.83 7.52
C GLU A 7 8.53 -7.36 7.39
N ASP A 8 9.75 -7.13 6.89
CA ASP A 8 10.42 -5.83 6.87
C ASP A 8 10.75 -5.35 8.31
N ILE A 9 11.19 -4.10 8.44
CA ILE A 9 11.51 -3.46 9.72
C ILE A 9 10.32 -3.41 10.68
N TYR A 10 9.10 -3.60 10.18
CA TYR A 10 7.87 -3.74 10.97
C TYR A 10 7.84 -5.01 11.84
N ALA A 11 8.79 -5.93 11.68
CA ALA A 11 8.97 -7.06 12.58
C ALA A 11 9.23 -6.63 14.04
N GLY A 12 9.63 -5.38 14.29
CA GLY A 12 9.84 -4.85 15.65
C GLY A 12 11.03 -5.51 16.37
N ILE A 13 11.98 -6.04 15.62
CA ILE A 13 13.20 -6.69 16.15
C ILE A 13 14.26 -5.60 16.31
N GLU A 14 14.32 -5.04 17.51
CA GLU A 14 15.23 -3.94 17.82
C GLU A 14 15.70 -3.94 19.29
N TRP A 15 16.83 -3.28 19.51
CA TRP A 15 17.41 -3.09 20.84
C TRP A 15 17.76 -1.62 21.06
N GLU A 16 17.32 -1.08 22.20
CA GLU A 16 17.58 0.29 22.63
C GLU A 16 19.08 0.52 22.86
N ALA A 17 19.54 1.74 22.55
CA ALA A 17 20.91 2.16 22.81
C ALA A 17 21.29 2.02 24.30
N PHE A 18 22.59 1.87 24.58
CA PHE A 18 23.19 1.78 25.92
C PHE A 18 22.85 0.52 26.75
N GLY A 19 21.85 -0.27 26.33
CA GLY A 19 21.50 -1.54 26.97
C GLY A 19 22.56 -2.64 26.81
N ASP A 20 22.52 -3.65 27.67
CA ASP A 20 23.50 -4.75 27.62
C ASP A 20 23.26 -5.70 26.44
N ASP A 21 22.00 -5.84 25.99
CA ASP A 21 21.67 -6.69 24.85
C ASP A 21 22.11 -6.05 23.52
N VAL A 22 21.95 -4.75 23.32
CA VAL A 22 22.47 -4.08 22.12
C VAL A 22 24.00 -4.18 22.04
N LYS A 23 24.70 -4.08 23.18
CA LYS A 23 26.16 -4.29 23.24
C LYS A 23 26.55 -5.71 22.83
N LYS A 24 25.77 -6.73 23.20
CA LYS A 24 26.01 -8.12 22.75
C LYS A 24 25.83 -8.24 21.23
N ILE A 25 24.78 -7.64 20.68
CA ILE A 25 24.53 -7.66 19.23
C ILE A 25 25.64 -6.93 18.47
N ILE A 26 26.05 -5.73 18.92
CA ILE A 26 27.15 -4.98 18.32
C ILE A 26 28.46 -5.78 18.37
N ARG A 27 28.79 -6.37 19.53
CA ARG A 27 29.98 -7.23 19.66
C ARG A 27 29.92 -8.44 18.74
N PHE A 28 28.77 -9.08 18.58
CA PHE A 28 28.60 -10.18 17.63
C PHE A 28 28.85 -9.71 16.18
N LEU A 29 28.27 -8.58 15.79
CA LEU A 29 28.45 -8.01 14.45
C LEU A 29 29.92 -7.65 14.17
N GLU A 30 30.61 -7.04 15.13
CA GLU A 30 32.01 -6.62 14.97
C GLU A 30 32.98 -7.81 15.05
N ASN A 31 32.85 -8.67 16.06
CA ASN A 31 33.81 -9.73 16.33
C ASN A 31 33.60 -10.95 15.46
N ASP A 32 32.36 -11.36 15.23
CA ASP A 32 32.07 -12.63 14.55
C ASP A 32 31.78 -12.38 13.07
N MET A 33 30.98 -11.34 12.77
CA MET A 33 30.60 -10.99 11.41
C MET A 33 31.54 -9.98 10.72
N LYS A 34 32.56 -9.48 11.45
CA LYS A 34 33.58 -8.55 10.95
C LYS A 34 33.01 -7.25 10.37
N VAL A 35 31.89 -6.78 10.90
CA VAL A 35 31.25 -5.52 10.48
C VAL A 35 32.08 -4.34 10.96
N THR A 36 32.45 -3.45 10.05
CA THR A 36 33.22 -2.22 10.33
C THR A 36 32.45 -0.94 9.99
N LYS A 37 31.18 -1.06 9.61
CA LYS A 37 30.36 0.04 9.07
C LYS A 37 29.49 0.76 10.11
N ILE A 38 29.46 0.28 11.35
CA ILE A 38 28.76 0.97 12.44
C ILE A 38 29.58 2.21 12.81
N ARG A 39 29.05 3.40 12.54
CA ARG A 39 29.82 4.65 12.69
C ARG A 39 30.07 5.03 14.15
N PHE A 40 29.11 4.75 15.04
CA PHE A 40 29.12 5.13 16.46
C PHE A 40 28.63 3.97 17.35
N PRO A 41 29.41 2.88 17.49
CA PRO A 41 28.93 1.65 18.15
C PRO A 41 28.52 1.87 19.62
N GLU A 42 29.22 2.71 20.36
CA GLU A 42 28.94 2.95 21.79
C GLU A 42 27.59 3.63 22.08
N SER A 43 26.96 4.24 21.07
CA SER A 43 25.73 5.02 21.23
C SER A 43 24.66 4.67 20.18
N SER A 44 24.74 3.49 19.56
CA SER A 44 23.78 3.06 18.54
C SER A 44 22.73 2.13 19.13
N GLY A 45 21.45 2.37 18.79
CA GLY A 45 20.43 1.32 18.78
C GLY A 45 20.58 0.46 17.53
N ILE A 46 20.07 -0.77 17.55
CA ILE A 46 20.15 -1.70 16.41
C ILE A 46 18.75 -2.20 16.07
N GLY A 47 18.40 -2.17 14.79
CA GLY A 47 17.19 -2.78 14.23
C GLY A 47 17.52 -3.81 13.16
N ILE A 48 16.67 -4.82 13.01
CA ILE A 48 16.82 -5.90 12.02
C ILE A 48 15.70 -5.83 11.00
N LYS A 49 16.07 -5.81 9.72
CA LYS A 49 15.15 -5.76 8.57
C LYS A 49 15.19 -7.08 7.79
N PRO A 50 14.37 -8.08 8.14
CA PRO A 50 14.23 -9.30 7.35
C PRO A 50 13.30 -9.06 6.16
N ILE A 51 13.70 -9.50 4.96
CA ILE A 51 12.83 -9.62 3.78
C ILE A 51 13.10 -11.02 3.19
N SER A 52 12.05 -11.81 2.98
CA SER A 52 12.16 -13.21 2.57
C SER A 52 11.62 -13.46 1.17
N LYS A 53 12.05 -14.57 0.57
CA LYS A 53 11.53 -15.02 -0.72
C LYS A 53 10.07 -15.43 -0.59
N GLU A 54 9.72 -16.19 0.44
CA GLU A 54 8.34 -16.63 0.67
C GLU A 54 7.38 -15.44 0.86
N GLY A 55 7.76 -14.45 1.68
CA GLY A 55 6.99 -13.23 1.90
C GLY A 55 6.81 -12.39 0.63
N THR A 56 7.90 -12.23 -0.14
CA THR A 56 7.86 -11.53 -1.43
C THR A 56 6.97 -12.26 -2.44
N VAL A 57 7.17 -13.57 -2.61
CA VAL A 57 6.50 -14.37 -3.64
C VAL A 57 4.99 -14.35 -3.45
N ARG A 58 4.49 -14.55 -2.23
CA ARG A 58 3.04 -14.54 -1.97
C ARG A 58 2.42 -13.17 -2.26
N LEU A 59 3.09 -12.08 -1.89
CA LEU A 59 2.59 -10.72 -2.11
C LEU A 59 2.53 -10.41 -3.60
N VAL A 60 3.63 -10.63 -4.32
CA VAL A 60 3.74 -10.29 -5.74
C VAL A 60 2.79 -11.16 -6.57
N LYS A 61 2.63 -12.45 -6.23
CA LYS A 61 1.60 -13.30 -6.85
C LYS A 61 0.21 -12.70 -6.72
N ARG A 62 -0.17 -12.22 -5.52
CA ARG A 62 -1.47 -11.59 -5.29
C ARG A 62 -1.63 -10.28 -6.08
N ALA A 63 -0.58 -9.46 -6.16
CA ALA A 63 -0.60 -8.22 -6.94
C ALA A 63 -0.77 -8.47 -8.45
N ILE A 64 -0.06 -9.45 -9.00
CA ILE A 64 -0.19 -9.83 -10.43
C ILE A 64 -1.56 -10.45 -10.69
N GLN A 65 -2.03 -11.34 -9.81
CA GLN A 65 -3.37 -11.93 -9.96
C GLN A 65 -4.47 -10.86 -9.92
N TYR A 66 -4.36 -9.88 -9.00
CA TYR A 66 -5.28 -8.75 -8.96
C TYR A 66 -5.27 -7.94 -10.27
N ALA A 67 -4.09 -7.74 -10.87
CA ALA A 67 -3.98 -7.06 -12.16
C ALA A 67 -4.70 -7.83 -13.29
N ILE A 68 -4.59 -9.17 -13.28
CA ILE A 68 -5.30 -10.05 -14.23
C ILE A 68 -6.82 -9.96 -14.03
N ASP A 69 -7.28 -10.16 -12.80
CA ASP A 69 -8.71 -10.26 -12.46
C ASP A 69 -9.46 -8.94 -12.69
N ASN A 70 -8.75 -7.81 -12.59
CA ASN A 70 -9.32 -6.45 -12.72
C ASN A 70 -8.82 -5.71 -13.98
N ASP A 71 -8.28 -6.43 -14.96
CA ASP A 71 -7.79 -5.93 -16.26
C ASP A 71 -6.89 -4.68 -16.19
N ARG A 72 -5.95 -4.67 -15.25
CA ARG A 72 -5.04 -3.54 -14.97
C ARG A 72 -3.83 -3.54 -15.91
N ASP A 73 -3.31 -2.36 -16.23
CA ASP A 73 -2.26 -2.18 -17.26
C ASP A 73 -0.85 -2.61 -16.81
N SER A 74 -0.54 -2.53 -15.51
CA SER A 74 0.81 -2.80 -15.02
C SER A 74 0.87 -3.13 -13.53
N VAL A 75 1.94 -3.82 -13.14
CA VAL A 75 2.40 -4.01 -11.76
C VAL A 75 3.80 -3.41 -11.64
N THR A 76 3.98 -2.48 -10.70
CA THR A 76 5.26 -1.85 -10.40
C THR A 76 5.82 -2.33 -9.07
N LEU A 77 7.01 -2.92 -9.09
CA LEU A 77 7.80 -3.30 -7.93
C LEU A 77 8.55 -2.06 -7.42
N VAL A 78 8.18 -1.54 -6.25
CA VAL A 78 8.84 -0.35 -5.67
C VAL A 78 9.80 -0.76 -4.58
N HIS A 79 11.05 -0.32 -4.68
CA HIS A 79 12.13 -0.79 -3.80
C HIS A 79 13.30 0.20 -3.73
N LYS A 80 14.18 0.11 -2.74
CA LYS A 80 15.44 0.86 -2.62
C LYS A 80 16.65 -0.06 -2.73
N GLY A 81 16.56 -0.99 -3.69
CA GLY A 81 17.49 -2.09 -3.87
C GLY A 81 18.89 -1.70 -4.34
N ASN A 82 19.09 -0.46 -4.82
CA ASN A 82 20.43 0.05 -5.12
C ASN A 82 21.29 0.24 -3.85
N ILE A 83 20.65 0.50 -2.70
CA ILE A 83 21.30 0.60 -1.38
C ILE A 83 21.15 -0.71 -0.60
N MET A 84 19.92 -1.20 -0.44
CA MET A 84 19.59 -2.41 0.33
C MET A 84 19.50 -3.64 -0.59
N LYS A 85 20.64 -4.02 -1.18
CA LYS A 85 20.71 -5.06 -2.23
C LYS A 85 20.12 -6.41 -1.83
N PHE A 86 20.37 -6.86 -0.59
CA PHE A 86 20.02 -8.21 -0.14
C PHE A 86 18.64 -8.32 0.52
N THR A 87 17.91 -7.22 0.60
CA THR A 87 16.54 -7.21 1.14
C THR A 87 15.61 -6.58 0.11
N GLU A 88 15.69 -5.26 -0.11
CA GLU A 88 14.85 -4.58 -1.11
C GLU A 88 15.26 -4.88 -2.56
N GLY A 89 16.54 -5.11 -2.83
CA GLY A 89 16.99 -5.61 -4.12
C GLY A 89 16.49 -7.03 -4.39
N ALA A 90 16.56 -7.89 -3.38
CA ALA A 90 16.04 -9.25 -3.43
C ALA A 90 14.51 -9.28 -3.65
N PHE A 91 13.75 -8.39 -3.00
CA PHE A 91 12.31 -8.22 -3.26
C PHE A 91 12.02 -8.00 -4.76
N LYS A 92 12.76 -7.08 -5.39
CA LYS A 92 12.62 -6.79 -6.83
C LYS A 92 13.00 -8.02 -7.67
N ASP A 93 14.12 -8.67 -7.37
CA ASP A 93 14.60 -9.83 -8.12
C ASP A 93 13.61 -11.02 -8.04
N TRP A 94 13.13 -11.35 -6.84
CA TRP A 94 12.11 -12.38 -6.63
C TRP A 94 10.75 -12.00 -7.22
N GLY A 95 10.38 -10.71 -7.22
CA GLY A 95 9.15 -10.25 -7.86
C GLY A 95 9.17 -10.47 -9.37
N TYR A 96 10.29 -10.18 -10.03
CA TYR A 96 10.47 -10.51 -11.44
C TYR A 96 10.56 -12.02 -11.70
N GLU A 97 11.15 -12.79 -10.78
CA GLU A 97 11.15 -14.26 -10.83
C GLU A 97 9.72 -14.81 -10.85
N VAL A 98 8.84 -14.33 -9.96
CA VAL A 98 7.41 -14.70 -9.95
C VAL A 98 6.74 -14.41 -11.29
N ALA A 99 6.97 -13.22 -11.86
CA ALA A 99 6.39 -12.85 -13.14
C ALA A 99 6.78 -13.83 -14.25
N ARG A 100 8.06 -14.23 -14.31
CA ARG A 100 8.55 -15.21 -15.30
C ARG A 100 8.01 -16.61 -15.05
N GLU A 101 8.19 -17.13 -13.83
CA GLU A 101 7.98 -18.54 -13.52
C GLU A 101 6.50 -18.90 -13.32
N ASN A 102 5.69 -17.98 -12.79
CA ASN A 102 4.29 -18.26 -12.48
C ASN A 102 3.32 -17.70 -13.52
N PHE A 103 3.70 -16.65 -14.25
CA PHE A 103 2.81 -15.97 -15.19
C PHE A 103 3.35 -15.93 -16.63
N GLY A 104 4.53 -16.52 -16.89
CA GLY A 104 5.10 -16.61 -18.22
C GLY A 104 5.53 -15.27 -18.81
N ALA A 105 5.82 -14.27 -17.98
CA ALA A 105 6.23 -12.95 -18.45
C ALA A 105 7.58 -13.01 -19.16
N GLN A 106 7.66 -12.33 -20.30
CA GLN A 106 8.85 -12.26 -21.15
C GLN A 106 9.49 -10.89 -21.05
N LEU A 107 10.79 -10.80 -21.34
CA LEU A 107 11.50 -9.53 -21.34
C LEU A 107 10.89 -8.56 -22.35
N LEU A 108 10.62 -7.35 -21.89
CA LEU A 108 10.20 -6.23 -22.72
C LEU A 108 11.45 -5.46 -23.17
N ASP A 109 11.65 -5.31 -24.47
CA ASP A 109 12.75 -4.52 -25.10
C ASP A 109 14.17 -4.81 -24.56
N GLY A 110 14.45 -6.06 -24.16
CA GLY A 110 15.76 -6.46 -23.62
C GLY A 110 15.93 -6.24 -22.11
N GLY A 111 14.88 -5.77 -21.42
CA GLY A 111 14.81 -5.69 -19.96
C GLY A 111 15.16 -4.31 -19.37
N PRO A 112 14.99 -4.13 -18.04
CA PRO A 112 14.64 -5.17 -17.06
C PRO A 112 13.15 -5.48 -16.96
N TRP A 113 12.29 -4.69 -17.61
CA TRP A 113 10.85 -4.88 -17.55
C TRP A 113 10.43 -6.14 -18.28
N HIS A 114 9.29 -6.69 -17.86
CA HIS A 114 8.68 -7.86 -18.48
C HIS A 114 7.24 -7.54 -18.86
N SER A 115 6.67 -8.30 -19.77
CA SER A 115 5.24 -8.26 -20.05
C SER A 115 4.67 -9.65 -20.30
N PHE A 116 3.36 -9.79 -20.09
CA PHE A 116 2.59 -10.95 -20.50
C PHE A 116 1.18 -10.51 -20.89
N LYS A 117 0.45 -11.39 -21.58
CA LYS A 117 -0.94 -11.14 -21.94
C LYS A 117 -1.86 -11.61 -20.81
N ASN A 118 -2.77 -10.75 -20.38
CA ASN A 118 -3.86 -11.10 -19.49
C ASN A 118 -4.63 -12.28 -20.12
N PRO A 119 -4.71 -13.45 -19.46
CA PRO A 119 -5.36 -14.63 -20.02
C PRO A 119 -6.86 -14.45 -20.24
N ASN A 120 -7.50 -13.51 -19.53
CA ASN A 120 -8.94 -13.28 -19.59
C ASN A 120 -9.32 -12.31 -20.72
N THR A 121 -8.48 -11.31 -21.00
CA THR A 121 -8.82 -10.18 -21.90
C THR A 121 -7.87 -10.03 -23.08
N GLY A 122 -6.72 -10.68 -23.07
CA GLY A 122 -5.65 -10.50 -24.06
C GLY A 122 -4.90 -9.17 -23.95
N LYS A 123 -5.23 -8.32 -22.96
CA LYS A 123 -4.53 -7.06 -22.70
C LYS A 123 -3.10 -7.32 -22.25
N GLU A 124 -2.16 -6.47 -22.65
CA GLU A 124 -0.79 -6.58 -22.16
C GLU A 124 -0.66 -5.99 -20.75
N ILE A 125 -0.06 -6.75 -19.84
CA ILE A 125 0.27 -6.31 -18.48
C ILE A 125 1.79 -6.17 -18.39
N VAL A 126 2.24 -4.98 -18.04
CA VAL A 126 3.68 -4.69 -17.85
C VAL A 126 4.08 -4.91 -16.40
N ILE A 127 5.12 -5.70 -16.17
CA ILE A 127 5.81 -5.84 -14.89
C ILE A 127 7.07 -4.98 -14.93
N LYS A 128 7.13 -3.98 -14.06
CA LYS A 128 8.21 -3.00 -14.02
C LYS A 128 8.68 -2.74 -12.61
N ASP A 129 9.79 -2.01 -12.46
CA ASP A 129 10.31 -1.58 -11.17
C ASP A 129 10.71 -0.10 -11.18
N VAL A 130 10.65 0.52 -10.00
CA VAL A 130 11.11 1.90 -9.76
C VAL A 130 11.73 2.01 -8.38
N ILE A 131 12.80 2.80 -8.27
CA ILE A 131 13.43 3.08 -6.99
C ILE A 131 12.52 3.96 -6.11
N ALA A 132 12.33 3.62 -4.84
CA ALA A 132 11.34 4.24 -3.96
C ALA A 132 11.39 5.77 -3.86
N ASP A 133 12.58 6.38 -3.80
CA ASP A 133 12.73 7.84 -3.77
C ASP A 133 12.34 8.50 -5.10
N ALA A 134 12.71 7.90 -6.23
CA ALA A 134 12.26 8.34 -7.54
C ALA A 134 10.75 8.12 -7.71
N PHE A 135 10.21 7.02 -7.18
CA PHE A 135 8.79 6.70 -7.24
C PHE A 135 7.94 7.78 -6.55
N LEU A 136 8.35 8.27 -5.36
CA LEU A 136 7.67 9.37 -4.67
C LEU A 136 7.62 10.67 -5.49
N GLN A 137 8.58 10.89 -6.39
CA GLN A 137 8.53 12.00 -7.35
C GLN A 137 7.59 11.68 -8.52
N GLN A 138 7.66 10.46 -9.05
CA GLN A 138 6.89 10.05 -10.22
C GLN A 138 5.39 9.96 -9.95
N ILE A 139 4.95 9.60 -8.74
CA ILE A 139 3.51 9.65 -8.41
C ILE A 139 2.94 11.06 -8.48
N LEU A 140 3.76 12.11 -8.31
CA LEU A 140 3.34 13.50 -8.51
C LEU A 140 3.46 13.93 -9.98
N LEU A 141 4.58 13.62 -10.63
CA LEU A 141 4.91 14.12 -11.95
C LEU A 141 4.23 13.34 -13.08
N ARG A 142 4.04 12.04 -12.90
CA ARG A 142 3.54 11.09 -13.90
C ARG A 142 2.61 10.01 -13.29
N PRO A 143 1.56 10.40 -12.53
CA PRO A 143 0.68 9.44 -11.86
C PRO A 143 0.02 8.45 -12.82
N SER A 144 -0.30 8.87 -14.05
CA SER A 144 -0.96 8.04 -15.06
C SER A 144 -0.10 6.89 -15.59
N GLU A 145 1.21 6.88 -15.33
CA GLU A 145 2.08 5.77 -15.74
C GLU A 145 1.96 4.55 -14.80
N TYR A 146 1.28 4.67 -13.65
CA TYR A 146 1.22 3.63 -12.63
C TYR A 146 -0.19 3.10 -12.41
N SER A 147 -0.30 1.77 -12.19
CA SER A 147 -1.57 1.10 -11.92
C SER A 147 -1.49 0.30 -10.61
N VAL A 148 -1.09 -0.98 -10.67
CA VAL A 148 -0.87 -1.79 -9.47
C VAL A 148 0.55 -1.57 -8.96
N ILE A 149 0.71 -1.40 -7.66
CA ILE A 149 2.02 -1.27 -7.00
C ILE A 149 2.17 -2.45 -6.04
N ALA A 150 3.33 -3.10 -6.04
CA ALA A 150 3.73 -4.08 -5.04
C ALA A 150 5.04 -3.63 -4.38
N THR A 151 5.07 -3.62 -3.04
CA THR A 151 6.20 -3.08 -2.28
C THR A 151 6.26 -3.69 -0.88
N MET A 152 7.43 -3.60 -0.23
CA MET A 152 7.61 -4.03 1.16
C MET A 152 6.87 -3.11 2.15
N ASN A 153 6.80 -3.57 3.40
CA ASN A 153 5.99 -2.99 4.46
C ASN A 153 6.21 -1.48 4.65
N LEU A 154 7.46 -1.05 4.91
CA LEU A 154 7.75 0.36 5.20
C LEU A 154 7.50 1.28 4.01
N ASN A 155 7.95 0.88 2.82
CA ASN A 155 7.69 1.65 1.61
C ASN A 155 6.19 1.73 1.31
N GLY A 156 5.46 0.64 1.55
CA GLY A 156 4.00 0.60 1.40
C GLY A 156 3.29 1.61 2.28
N ASP A 157 3.70 1.73 3.53
CA ASP A 157 3.20 2.73 4.49
C ASP A 157 3.37 4.16 3.97
N TYR A 158 4.59 4.52 3.60
CA TYR A 158 4.89 5.88 3.12
C TYR A 158 4.17 6.20 1.81
N ILE A 159 4.13 5.24 0.89
CA ILE A 159 3.50 5.40 -0.42
C ILE A 159 1.98 5.54 -0.29
N SER A 160 1.32 4.71 0.53
CA SER A 160 -0.13 4.77 0.69
C SER A 160 -0.58 6.11 1.27
N ASP A 161 0.13 6.61 2.27
CA ASP A 161 -0.18 7.91 2.88
C ASP A 161 0.09 9.08 1.94
N ALA A 162 1.22 9.04 1.22
CA ALA A 162 1.55 10.07 0.22
C ALA A 162 0.48 10.15 -0.88
N LEU A 163 0.04 9.00 -1.39
CA LEU A 163 -1.01 8.93 -2.42
C LEU A 163 -2.37 9.38 -1.89
N ALA A 164 -2.75 8.96 -0.68
CA ALA A 164 -3.99 9.39 -0.06
C ALA A 164 -4.02 10.91 0.14
N ALA A 165 -2.92 11.50 0.60
CA ALA A 165 -2.79 12.95 0.74
C ALA A 165 -2.86 13.67 -0.63
N GLN A 166 -2.19 13.14 -1.65
CA GLN A 166 -2.16 13.72 -3.01
C GLN A 166 -3.55 13.87 -3.62
N VAL A 167 -4.46 12.91 -3.38
CA VAL A 167 -5.83 12.96 -3.90
C VAL A 167 -6.82 13.66 -2.95
N GLY A 168 -6.34 14.26 -1.86
CA GLY A 168 -7.19 14.86 -0.82
C GLY A 168 -7.98 13.83 -0.01
N GLY A 169 -7.60 12.56 -0.08
CA GLY A 169 -8.34 11.41 0.43
C GLY A 169 -7.93 10.90 1.81
N ILE A 170 -7.15 11.66 2.59
CA ILE A 170 -6.63 11.19 3.90
C ILE A 170 -7.73 10.73 4.88
N GLY A 171 -8.93 11.30 4.79
CA GLY A 171 -10.08 10.93 5.62
C GLY A 171 -10.97 9.84 5.02
N ILE A 172 -10.73 9.43 3.77
CA ILE A 172 -11.58 8.51 3.01
C ILE A 172 -10.82 7.34 2.37
N ALA A 173 -9.51 7.21 2.60
CA ALA A 173 -8.73 6.11 2.04
C ALA A 173 -9.21 4.75 2.61
N PRO A 174 -9.58 3.78 1.77
CA PRO A 174 -9.96 2.45 2.24
C PRO A 174 -8.76 1.54 2.45
N GLY A 175 -8.94 0.47 3.21
CA GLY A 175 -7.90 -0.48 3.59
C GLY A 175 -8.41 -1.89 3.86
N ALA A 176 -7.57 -2.87 3.53
CA ALA A 176 -7.83 -4.28 3.80
C ALA A 176 -6.53 -5.03 4.09
N ASN A 177 -6.61 -5.98 5.03
CA ASN A 177 -5.57 -6.94 5.39
C ASN A 177 -6.05 -8.33 4.99
N LEU A 178 -5.33 -8.96 4.05
CA LEU A 178 -5.75 -10.21 3.44
C LEU A 178 -4.69 -11.29 3.70
N SER A 179 -5.16 -12.48 4.10
CA SER A 179 -4.39 -13.72 4.11
C SER A 179 -4.97 -14.70 3.09
N ASP A 180 -4.50 -15.95 3.10
CA ASP A 180 -5.04 -16.98 2.20
C ASP A 180 -6.46 -17.41 2.55
N SER A 181 -6.90 -17.21 3.81
CA SER A 181 -8.19 -17.69 4.31
C SER A 181 -9.02 -16.64 5.05
N VAL A 182 -8.47 -15.46 5.32
CA VAL A 182 -9.13 -14.40 6.10
C VAL A 182 -8.92 -13.06 5.42
N ALA A 183 -9.98 -12.25 5.37
CA ALA A 183 -9.95 -10.88 4.92
C ALA A 183 -10.51 -9.97 6.02
N LEU A 184 -9.74 -8.97 6.44
CA LEU A 184 -10.15 -7.95 7.40
C LEU A 184 -10.12 -6.58 6.74
N PHE A 185 -11.27 -5.92 6.67
CA PHE A 185 -11.43 -4.58 6.11
C PHE A 185 -11.49 -3.55 7.25
N GLU A 186 -10.78 -2.44 7.12
CA GLU A 186 -10.60 -1.49 8.23
C GLU A 186 -10.66 -0.03 7.77
N ALA A 187 -10.99 0.88 8.69
CA ALA A 187 -10.72 2.30 8.49
C ALA A 187 -9.21 2.56 8.64
N THR A 188 -8.65 3.40 7.78
CA THR A 188 -7.19 3.66 7.74
C THR A 188 -6.77 4.88 8.55
N HIS A 189 -7.73 5.69 9.00
CA HIS A 189 -7.45 6.87 9.82
C HIS A 189 -7.41 6.53 11.33
N GLY A 190 -6.71 7.36 12.11
CA GLY A 190 -6.67 7.24 13.57
C GLY A 190 -8.00 7.48 14.29
N THR A 191 -8.02 7.26 15.60
CA THR A 191 -9.25 7.27 16.43
C THR A 191 -9.87 8.65 16.67
N ALA A 192 -9.12 9.73 16.45
CA ALA A 192 -9.53 11.12 16.67
C ALA A 192 -10.39 11.36 17.94
N PRO A 193 -9.91 11.05 19.16
CA PRO A 193 -10.73 10.99 20.38
C PRO A 193 -11.51 12.28 20.71
N LYS A 194 -10.95 13.43 20.32
CA LYS A 194 -11.58 14.76 20.46
C LYS A 194 -12.94 14.91 19.75
N TYR A 195 -13.28 14.01 18.83
CA TYR A 195 -14.55 14.03 18.08
C TYR A 195 -15.45 12.81 18.37
N ALA A 196 -15.05 11.95 19.31
CA ALA A 196 -15.84 10.77 19.67
C ALA A 196 -17.24 11.19 20.17
N GLY A 197 -18.27 10.52 19.65
CA GLY A 197 -19.67 10.75 20.01
C GLY A 197 -20.29 12.06 19.48
N GLN A 198 -19.60 12.82 18.63
CA GLN A 198 -20.07 14.12 18.15
C GLN A 198 -20.79 14.09 16.79
N ASP A 199 -20.96 12.90 16.19
CA ASP A 199 -21.60 12.73 14.87
C ASP A 199 -21.00 13.66 13.79
N LYS A 200 -19.67 13.77 13.77
CA LYS A 200 -18.96 14.83 13.02
C LYS A 200 -17.99 14.32 11.96
N VAL A 201 -17.30 13.23 12.23
CA VAL A 201 -16.20 12.73 11.38
C VAL A 201 -16.72 12.14 10.08
N ASN A 202 -15.86 12.08 9.07
CA ASN A 202 -16.17 11.47 7.78
C ASN A 202 -16.18 9.93 7.91
N PRO A 203 -17.28 9.23 7.60
CA PRO A 203 -17.31 7.77 7.61
C PRO A 203 -16.74 7.14 6.33
N GLY A 204 -16.29 7.94 5.36
CA GLY A 204 -15.94 7.50 4.01
C GLY A 204 -14.87 6.41 3.97
N SER A 205 -13.86 6.44 4.84
CA SER A 205 -12.81 5.41 4.88
C SER A 205 -13.40 4.03 5.17
N LEU A 206 -14.21 3.89 6.22
CA LEU A 206 -14.83 2.61 6.56
C LEU A 206 -15.86 2.16 5.53
N ILE A 207 -16.62 3.10 4.96
CA ILE A 207 -17.61 2.80 3.90
C ILE A 207 -16.91 2.28 2.63
N LEU A 208 -15.80 2.90 2.22
CA LEU A 208 -15.03 2.44 1.06
C LEU A 208 -14.26 1.15 1.38
N SER A 209 -13.88 0.88 2.62
CA SER A 209 -13.38 -0.44 3.02
C SER A 209 -14.49 -1.51 2.97
N ALA A 210 -15.74 -1.15 3.28
CA ALA A 210 -16.89 -2.02 3.08
C ALA A 210 -17.20 -2.24 1.59
N GLU A 211 -16.96 -1.25 0.72
CA GLU A 211 -17.00 -1.44 -0.73
C GLU A 211 -15.98 -2.50 -1.17
N MET A 212 -14.74 -2.42 -0.69
CA MET A 212 -13.72 -3.44 -0.96
C MET A 212 -14.15 -4.82 -0.45
N MET A 213 -14.83 -4.88 0.69
CA MET A 213 -15.39 -6.13 1.25
C MET A 213 -16.47 -6.73 0.36
N LEU A 214 -17.43 -5.92 -0.10
CA LEU A 214 -18.49 -6.37 -1.01
C LEU A 214 -17.89 -6.92 -2.31
N ARG A 215 -16.90 -6.20 -2.86
CA ARG A 215 -16.18 -6.63 -4.07
C ARG A 215 -15.43 -7.94 -3.83
N HIS A 216 -14.79 -8.09 -2.67
CA HIS A 216 -14.11 -9.33 -2.28
C HIS A 216 -15.07 -10.53 -2.12
N MET A 217 -16.31 -10.29 -1.67
CA MET A 217 -17.38 -11.29 -1.57
C MET A 217 -18.01 -11.66 -2.94
N GLY A 218 -17.61 -10.98 -4.02
CA GLY A 218 -18.19 -11.15 -5.35
C GLY A 218 -19.50 -10.40 -5.55
N TRP A 219 -19.91 -9.52 -4.61
CA TRP A 219 -21.12 -8.69 -4.72
C TRP A 219 -20.79 -7.39 -5.43
N VAL A 220 -20.37 -7.51 -6.69
CA VAL A 220 -19.80 -6.41 -7.48
C VAL A 220 -20.79 -5.28 -7.71
N GLU A 221 -22.06 -5.60 -7.99
CA GLU A 221 -23.11 -4.62 -8.23
C GLU A 221 -23.38 -3.75 -6.99
N ALA A 222 -23.33 -4.36 -5.80
CA ALA A 222 -23.48 -3.63 -4.54
C ALA A 222 -22.28 -2.72 -4.26
N ALA A 223 -21.07 -3.18 -4.56
CA ALA A 223 -19.85 -2.38 -4.44
C ALA A 223 -19.90 -1.16 -5.39
N ASP A 224 -20.33 -1.36 -6.63
CA ASP A 224 -20.45 -0.30 -7.63
C ASP A 224 -21.49 0.77 -7.24
N LEU A 225 -22.59 0.38 -6.58
CA LEU A 225 -23.55 1.33 -6.00
C LEU A 225 -22.92 2.21 -4.91
N VAL A 226 -22.04 1.66 -4.06
CA VAL A 226 -21.33 2.45 -3.04
C VAL A 226 -20.38 3.46 -3.69
N ILE A 227 -19.64 3.08 -4.74
CA ILE A 227 -18.78 4.00 -5.50
C ILE A 227 -19.60 5.11 -6.17
N LYS A 228 -20.73 4.76 -6.81
CA LYS A 228 -21.65 5.71 -7.43
C LYS A 228 -22.19 6.71 -6.39
N ALA A 229 -22.65 6.21 -5.25
CA ALA A 229 -23.15 7.02 -4.14
C ALA A 229 -22.09 8.00 -3.60
N MET A 230 -20.87 7.50 -3.34
CA MET A 230 -19.75 8.32 -2.87
C MET A 230 -19.41 9.44 -3.85
N SER A 231 -19.33 9.10 -5.14
CA SER A 231 -19.05 10.07 -6.20
C SER A 231 -20.15 11.13 -6.27
N GLY A 232 -21.42 10.72 -6.28
CA GLY A 232 -22.56 11.62 -6.35
C GLY A 232 -22.68 12.57 -5.15
N ALA A 233 -22.44 12.08 -3.92
CA ALA A 233 -22.51 12.89 -2.71
C ALA A 233 -21.39 13.95 -2.64
N ILE A 234 -20.17 13.59 -3.05
CA ILE A 234 -19.03 14.52 -3.09
C ILE A 234 -19.24 15.55 -4.22
N GLU A 235 -19.68 15.13 -5.41
CA GLU A 235 -19.97 16.03 -6.54
C GLU A 235 -21.11 17.02 -6.22
N SER A 236 -22.15 16.58 -5.49
CA SER A 236 -23.23 17.45 -5.02
C SER A 236 -22.81 18.38 -3.87
N LYS A 237 -21.54 18.30 -3.45
CA LYS A 237 -20.95 19.06 -2.34
C LYS A 237 -21.71 18.91 -1.02
N THR A 238 -22.41 17.80 -0.81
CA THR A 238 -23.08 17.48 0.46
C THR A 238 -22.18 16.57 1.27
N VAL A 239 -21.32 17.16 2.09
CA VAL A 239 -20.14 16.48 2.66
C VAL A 239 -19.94 16.81 4.14
N THR A 240 -19.11 16.03 4.83
CA THR A 240 -18.71 16.28 6.21
C THR A 240 -17.72 17.45 6.34
N TYR A 241 -17.52 17.91 7.59
CA TYR A 241 -16.79 19.16 7.90
C TYR A 241 -15.35 19.23 7.35
N ASP A 242 -14.70 18.08 7.19
CA ASP A 242 -13.32 17.93 6.74
C ASP A 242 -13.15 18.30 5.26
N LEU A 243 -14.13 17.93 4.42
CA LEU A 243 -14.21 18.31 3.02
C LEU A 243 -14.84 19.70 2.85
N GLU A 244 -15.93 19.99 3.57
CA GLU A 244 -16.67 21.24 3.42
C GLU A 244 -15.78 22.47 3.62
N ARG A 245 -14.92 22.48 4.63
CA ARG A 245 -14.00 23.60 4.90
C ARG A 245 -12.97 23.87 3.78
N LEU A 246 -12.85 22.99 2.79
CA LEU A 246 -11.96 23.09 1.64
C LEU A 246 -12.72 23.34 0.33
N MET A 247 -14.05 23.47 0.37
CA MET A 247 -14.91 23.56 -0.81
C MET A 247 -15.79 24.81 -0.75
N ASP A 248 -15.80 25.59 -1.84
CA ASP A 248 -16.72 26.71 -1.97
C ASP A 248 -18.16 26.22 -2.20
N GLY A 249 -19.09 26.72 -1.39
CA GLY A 249 -20.53 26.45 -1.53
C GLY A 249 -20.94 25.02 -1.15
N ALA A 250 -20.16 24.31 -0.34
CA ALA A 250 -20.52 22.98 0.14
C ALA A 250 -21.57 23.04 1.27
N LYS A 251 -22.47 22.04 1.29
CA LYS A 251 -23.43 21.82 2.37
C LYS A 251 -22.81 20.87 3.39
N LYS A 252 -22.43 21.41 4.54
CA LYS A 252 -21.95 20.60 5.67
C LYS A 252 -23.05 19.71 6.23
N VAL A 253 -22.79 18.42 6.36
CA VAL A 253 -23.64 17.44 7.06
C VAL A 253 -22.89 16.75 8.20
N SER A 254 -23.63 16.07 9.09
CA SER A 254 -23.09 15.20 10.13
C SER A 254 -22.53 13.89 9.56
N CYS A 255 -21.89 13.07 10.40
CA CYS A 255 -21.45 11.73 9.99
C CYS A 255 -22.63 10.87 9.53
N SER A 256 -23.71 10.82 10.33
CA SER A 256 -24.96 10.16 9.99
C SER A 256 -25.62 10.74 8.73
N GLY A 257 -25.68 12.07 8.63
CA GLY A 257 -26.27 12.76 7.49
C GLY A 257 -25.51 12.56 6.18
N PHE A 258 -24.18 12.31 6.25
CA PHE A 258 -23.43 11.90 5.07
C PHE A 258 -23.80 10.48 4.64
N GLY A 259 -24.07 9.57 5.57
CA GLY A 259 -24.65 8.25 5.27
C GLY A 259 -25.97 8.34 4.51
N ASP A 260 -26.89 9.19 4.96
CA ASP A 260 -28.16 9.44 4.25
C ASP A 260 -27.94 10.07 2.87
N ALA A 261 -26.98 11.00 2.77
CA ALA A 261 -26.63 11.62 1.50
C ALA A 261 -26.14 10.57 0.48
N LEU A 262 -25.28 9.64 0.91
CA LEU A 262 -24.81 8.52 0.07
C LEU A 262 -25.99 7.68 -0.43
N ILE A 263 -26.91 7.29 0.46
CA ILE A 263 -28.08 6.48 0.09
C ILE A 263 -28.94 7.18 -0.96
N SER A 264 -29.10 8.51 -0.89
CA SER A 264 -29.89 9.26 -1.88
C SER A 264 -29.24 9.35 -3.28
N HIS A 265 -27.96 8.99 -3.41
CA HIS A 265 -27.20 8.94 -4.65
C HIS A 265 -26.97 7.52 -5.21
N MET A 266 -27.51 6.47 -4.56
CA MET A 266 -27.45 5.09 -5.05
C MET A 266 -28.26 4.88 -6.34
#